data_AF-A0A1P8XLA5-F1
#
_entry.id   AF-A0A1P8XLA5-F1
#
_cell.length_a   1.000
_cell.length_b   1.000
_cell.length_c   1.000
_cell.angle_alpha   90.00
_cell.angle_beta   90.00
_cell.angle_gamma   90.00
#
_symmetry.space_group_name_H-M   'P 1'
#
loop_
_entity.id
_entity.type
_entity.pdbx_description
1 polymer ?
#
loop_
_entity_poly.entity_id
_entity_poly.type
_entity_poly.pdbx_seq_one_letter_code
_entity_poly.pdbx_strand_id
1 'polypeptide(L)' 'MEIDPRRLAGMGARLRALREERTETQADVAQAVGVHRTYLGRLEAGQKNITLGVLYGLADHYGVPAATLLPD' A
#
# COMPACT_ATOMS: atom_id res chain seq x y z
N MET A 1 -17.44 -4.30 8.77
CA MET A 1 -17.34 -2.82 8.75
C MET A 1 -16.95 -2.41 7.34
N GLU A 2 -17.70 -1.46 6.78
CA GLU A 2 -17.35 -0.84 5.50
C GLU A 2 -16.33 0.28 5.78
N ILE A 3 -15.20 0.27 5.06
CA ILE A 3 -14.21 1.35 5.16
C ILE A 3 -14.61 2.44 4.17
N ASP A 4 -14.58 3.70 4.62
CA ASP A 4 -14.85 4.85 3.76
C ASP A 4 -13.98 4.78 2.48
N PRO A 5 -14.58 4.75 1.28
CA PRO A 5 -13.84 4.69 0.02
C PRO A 5 -12.78 5.78 -0.12
N ARG A 6 -12.99 6.96 0.48
CA ARG A 6 -12.01 8.06 0.49
C ARG A 6 -10.74 7.70 1.25
N ARG A 7 -10.86 6.90 2.32
CA ARG A 7 -9.70 6.38 3.06
C ARG A 7 -8.94 5.32 2.28
N LEU A 8 -9.63 4.47 1.52
CA LEU A 8 -8.94 3.51 0.65
C LEU A 8 -8.20 4.21 -0.49
N ALA A 9 -8.84 5.20 -1.12
CA ALA A 9 -8.20 6.01 -2.16
C ALA A 9 -6.98 6.78 -1.62
N GLY A 10 -7.11 7.42 -0.44
CA GLY A 10 -6.03 8.16 0.19
C GLY A 10 -4.83 7.28 0.61
N MET A 11 -5.09 6.09 1.14
CA MET A 11 -4.05 5.10 1.41
C MET A 11 -3.37 4.64 0.11
N GLY A 12 -4.15 4.28 -0.91
CA GLY A 12 -3.63 3.82 -2.20
C GLY A 12 -2.73 4.85 -2.88
N ALA A 13 -3.12 6.12 -2.85
CA ALA A 13 -2.31 7.23 -3.36
C ALA A 13 -0.97 7.38 -2.62
N ARG A 14 -0.96 7.26 -1.28
CA ARG A 14 0.28 7.29 -0.48
C ARG A 14 1.20 6.12 -0.81
N LEU A 15 0.67 4.90 -0.92
CA LEU A 15 1.45 3.72 -1.31
C LEU A 15 2.10 3.90 -2.68
N ARG A 16 1.32 4.42 -3.64
CA ARG A 16 1.82 4.71 -4.98
C ARG A 16 2.93 5.76 -4.97
N ALA A 17 2.75 6.85 -4.22
CA ALA A 17 3.75 7.91 -4.11
C ALA A 17 5.08 7.38 -3.55
N LEU A 18 5.05 6.62 -2.44
CA LEU A 18 6.24 6.01 -1.85
C LEU A 18 6.96 5.06 -2.81
N ARG A 19 6.19 4.28 -3.59
CA ARG A 19 6.74 3.40 -4.61
C ARG A 19 7.45 4.19 -5.72
N GLU A 20 6.81 5.25 -6.22
CA GLU A 20 7.35 6.08 -7.29
C GLU A 20 8.56 6.89 -6.83
N GLU A 21 8.57 7.39 -5.59
CA GLU A 21 9.74 8.04 -4.96
C GLU A 21 10.95 7.11 -4.89
N ARG A 22 10.73 5.81 -4.68
CA ARG A 22 11.77 4.78 -4.70
C ARG A 22 12.09 4.22 -6.09
N THR A 23 11.42 4.70 -7.13
CA THR A 23 11.57 4.20 -8.52
C THR A 23 11.32 2.68 -8.64
N GLU A 24 10.44 2.14 -7.80
CA GLU A 24 10.11 0.71 -7.81
C GLU A 24 8.89 0.41 -8.70
N THR A 25 8.87 -0.75 -9.33
CA THR A 25 7.65 -1.23 -10.00
C THR A 25 6.71 -1.89 -9.00
N GLN A 26 5.43 -2.03 -9.35
CA GLN A 26 4.50 -2.81 -8.52
C GLN A 26 4.93 -4.28 -8.38
N ALA A 27 5.69 -4.82 -9.35
CA ALA A 27 6.19 -6.18 -9.26
C ALA A 27 7.29 -6.29 -8.19
N ASP A 28 8.19 -5.31 -8.14
CA ASP A 28 9.31 -5.28 -7.18
C ASP A 28 8.80 -5.24 -5.74
N VAL A 29 7.90 -4.29 -5.44
CA VAL A 29 7.32 -4.15 -4.09
C VAL A 29 6.47 -5.36 -3.73
N ALA A 30 5.67 -5.88 -4.67
CA ALA A 30 4.85 -7.06 -4.41
C ALA A 30 5.70 -8.30 -4.08
N GLN A 31 6.83 -8.49 -4.78
CA GLN A 31 7.79 -9.53 -4.47
C GLN A 31 8.43 -9.32 -3.10
N ALA A 32 8.86 -8.09 -2.79
CA ALA A 32 9.50 -7.76 -1.51
C ALA A 32 8.59 -8.00 -0.30
N VAL A 33 7.30 -7.69 -0.44
CA VAL A 33 6.30 -7.85 0.64
C VAL A 33 5.59 -9.20 0.60
N GLY A 34 5.89 -10.07 -0.37
CA GLY A 34 5.32 -11.41 -0.47
C GLY A 34 3.84 -11.44 -0.85
N VAL A 35 3.41 -10.53 -1.73
CA VAL A 35 2.03 -10.45 -2.26
C VAL A 35 2.00 -10.55 -3.78
N HIS A 36 0.81 -10.77 -4.34
CA HIS A 36 0.64 -10.71 -5.80
C HIS A 36 0.67 -9.26 -6.30
N ARG A 37 1.36 -9.00 -7.42
CA ARG A 37 1.37 -7.70 -8.11
C ARG A 37 -0.03 -7.11 -8.31
N THR A 38 -1.00 -7.93 -8.72
CA THR A 38 -2.39 -7.51 -8.94
C THR A 38 -3.11 -7.11 -7.64
N TYR A 39 -2.71 -7.68 -6.50
CA TYR A 39 -3.21 -7.27 -5.20
C TYR A 39 -2.64 -5.89 -4.84
N LEU A 40 -1.32 -5.69 -4.98
CA LEU A 40 -0.71 -4.37 -4.76
C LEU A 40 -1.32 -3.28 -5.67
N GLY A 41 -1.52 -3.57 -6.95
CA GLY A 41 -2.15 -2.61 -7.87
C GLY A 41 -3.58 -2.23 -7.46
N ARG A 42 -4.34 -3.17 -6.89
CA ARG A 42 -5.68 -2.88 -6.35
C ARG A 42 -5.62 -2.08 -5.03
N LEU A 43 -4.58 -2.26 -4.22
CA LEU A 43 -4.35 -1.43 -3.03
C LEU A 43 -4.02 0.01 -3.44
N GLU A 44 -3.09 0.21 -4.38
CA GLU A 44 -2.74 1.54 -4.90
C GLU A 44 -3.92 2.25 -5.55
N ALA A 45 -4.85 1.51 -6.16
CA ALA A 45 -6.08 2.05 -6.73
C ALA A 45 -7.22 2.26 -5.70
N GLY A 46 -7.00 1.95 -4.42
CA GLY A 46 -8.03 2.06 -3.37
C GLY A 46 -9.20 1.07 -3.52
N GLN A 47 -9.02 -0.01 -4.28
CA GLN A 47 -10.06 -0.99 -4.62
C GLN A 47 -10.10 -2.19 -3.67
N LYS A 48 -9.14 -2.30 -2.75
CA LYS A 48 -9.06 -3.40 -1.78
C LYS A 48 -8.65 -2.89 -0.40
N ASN A 49 -9.23 -3.55 0.61
CA ASN A 49 -8.78 -3.41 1.98
C ASN A 49 -7.44 -4.13 2.15
N ILE A 50 -6.51 -3.45 2.81
CA ILE A 50 -5.22 -3.99 3.21
C ILE A 50 -5.39 -4.87 4.46
N THR A 51 -4.63 -5.96 4.55
CA THR A 51 -4.52 -6.72 5.80
C THR A 51 -3.44 -6.09 6.68
N LEU A 52 -3.50 -6.29 8.01
CA LEU A 52 -2.48 -5.76 8.92
C LEU A 52 -1.06 -6.26 8.57
N GLY A 53 -0.92 -7.53 8.17
CA GLY A 53 0.38 -8.09 7.79
C GLY A 53 0.99 -7.37 6.57
N VAL A 54 0.17 -7.06 5.56
CA VAL A 54 0.64 -6.34 4.37
C VAL A 54 0.91 -4.87 4.70
N LEU A 55 0.13 -4.26 5.60
CA LEU A 55 0.39 -2.89 6.07
C LEU A 55 1.77 -2.79 6.72
N TYR A 56 2.09 -3.68 7.66
CA TYR A 56 3.40 -3.69 8.31
C TYR A 56 4.52 -4.07 7.33
N GLY A 57 4.30 -5.04 6.45
CA GLY A 57 5.31 -5.39 5.44
C GLY A 57 5.65 -4.24 4.49
N LEU A 58 4.65 -3.45 4.06
CA LEU A 58 4.87 -2.23 3.28
C LEU A 58 5.55 -1.13 4.11
N ALA A 59 5.17 -0.97 5.37
CA ALA A 59 5.77 0.00 6.27
C ALA A 59 7.27 -0.28 6.48
N ASP A 60 7.62 -1.54 6.72
CA ASP A 60 8.99 -2.02 6.89
C ASP A 60 9.80 -1.88 5.58
N HIS A 61 9.22 -2.31 4.45
CA HIS A 61 9.82 -2.14 3.12
C HIS A 61 10.13 -0.66 2.83
N TYR A 62 9.19 0.22 3.18
CA TYR A 62 9.36 1.65 2.99
C TYR A 62 10.08 2.38 4.13
N GLY A 63 10.49 1.69 5.21
CA GLY A 63 11.15 2.31 6.36
C GLY A 63 10.37 3.46 6.99
N VAL A 64 9.03 3.39 6.99
CA VAL A 64 8.15 4.43 7.56
C VAL A 64 7.23 3.83 8.62
N PRO A 65 6.74 4.61 9.59
CA PRO A 65 5.70 4.14 10.50
C PRO A 65 4.44 3.69 9.74
N ALA A 66 3.82 2.59 10.16
CA ALA A 66 2.61 2.08 9.52
C ALA A 66 1.46 3.10 9.51
N ALA A 67 1.37 3.95 10.53
CA ALA A 67 0.38 5.03 10.59
C ALA A 67 0.52 6.05 9.45
N THR A 68 1.74 6.26 8.92
CA THR A 68 2.00 7.19 7.82
C THR A 68 1.40 6.71 6.49
N LEU A 69 1.11 5.40 6.38
CA LEU A 69 0.43 4.83 5.22
C LEU A 69 -1.09 5.10 5.24
N LEU A 70 -1.65 5.43 6.41
CA LEU A 70 -3.08 5.68 6.58
C LEU A 70 -3.42 7.15 6.31
N PRO A 71 -4.58 7.44 5.67
CA PRO A 71 -5.14 8.78 5.64
C PRO A 71 -5.81 9.18 6.94
N ASP A 72 -6.01 10.49 7.07
CA ASP A 72 -6.81 11.12 8.12
C ASP A 72 -8.28 10.62 8.09
#